data_AF-A0A563E776-F1
#
_entry.id   AF-A0A563E776-F1
#
_cell.length_a   1.000
_cell.length_b   1.000
_cell.length_c   1.000
_cell.angle_alpha   90.00
_cell.angle_beta   90.00
_cell.angle_gamma   90.00
#
_symmetry.space_group_name_H-M   'P 1'
#
loop_
_entity.id
_entity.type
_entity.pdbx_description
1 polymer ?
#
loop_
_entity_poly.entity_id
_entity_poly.type
_entity_poly.pdbx_seq_one_letter_code
_entity_poly.pdbx_strand_id
1 'polypeptide(L)'
;MESHRQCVQAVGPGAALAAADEDGKVSHYAASIDTANLSSCAATFVDLGATASAGNASMMSALSTAMGKVPGNATVILTGLSDGAHPTGTGDAHLRVLYAVGPGVPHGRLRSSSTKQAGLLQAADVSATILQRGVPQTGDWPASMTGQPLQVIPSNQSTAAEVQNGRDLDAVLHHEHAVVGWLYVGLGALILAMVLGEWRGWRRQQPSPVWVRPLAIFTSAVPVATFVSTWVPWWRVPPASLWLVVTTAAFAAVLTGAAYAGPWRRSGLGPFLLVGVATMLVLMLDVMNGARLQLVGMLGLQPVLGGRYYGMGNVGFAVLATATLVVATAVAAYLVGKDERRLAAASVLLIGLLASVVDAAPQWGADLGGPPALLVATLLLAALALGLRLTWRRITGIVVVAVALAVLGAVADWLRPAASRTHLGRFVQQLIDGTGWSVIGEKLAADVRLVFGTPATPLVPIALIALIVLMARPSTRPGRSVRGVLSAVPFLREGAVALVTCWAVGFAINDSGVVIPMVGGLIALPVLVGAHTFRESEDVATVVEAPVE
;
A
#
# COMPACT_ATOMS: atom_id res chain seq x y z
N MET A 1 20.27 -48.57 -5.90
CA MET A 1 19.40 -47.37 -6.06
C MET A 1 19.83 -46.60 -7.30
N GLU A 2 19.71 -47.25 -8.47
CA GLU A 2 19.75 -46.60 -9.78
C GLU A 2 18.42 -46.96 -10.44
N SER A 3 17.43 -46.11 -10.25
CA SER A 3 16.21 -46.11 -11.05
C SER A 3 16.27 -44.82 -11.85
N HIS A 4 16.19 -44.91 -13.18
CA HIS A 4 16.32 -43.82 -14.15
C HIS A 4 15.31 -42.65 -14.00
N ARG A 5 14.68 -42.46 -12.84
CA ARG A 5 13.60 -41.49 -12.60
C ARG A 5 13.83 -40.57 -11.38
N GLN A 6 15.07 -40.41 -10.91
CA GLN A 6 15.40 -39.45 -9.84
C GLN A 6 16.52 -38.46 -10.22
N CYS A 7 16.79 -38.27 -11.51
CA CYS A 7 17.75 -37.25 -11.96
C CYS A 7 17.06 -35.93 -12.30
N VAL A 8 17.85 -34.85 -12.22
CA VAL A 8 17.51 -33.50 -12.68
C VAL A 8 18.39 -33.16 -13.87
N GLN A 9 17.79 -32.66 -14.94
CA GLN A 9 18.49 -32.21 -16.14
C GLN A 9 18.38 -30.68 -16.29
N ALA A 10 19.44 -30.05 -16.75
CA ALA A 10 19.44 -28.65 -17.19
C ALA A 10 19.74 -28.56 -18.69
N VAL A 11 18.97 -27.70 -19.37
CA VAL A 11 19.14 -27.38 -20.79
C VAL A 11 19.34 -25.88 -20.91
N GLY A 12 20.56 -25.47 -21.25
CA GLY A 12 20.95 -24.06 -21.33
C GLY A 12 21.51 -23.48 -20.02
N PRO A 13 22.17 -22.31 -20.10
CA PRO A 13 22.98 -21.78 -19.00
C PRO A 13 22.15 -21.37 -17.77
N GLY A 14 21.01 -20.71 -17.95
CA GLY A 14 20.15 -20.32 -16.83
C GLY A 14 19.52 -21.52 -16.11
N ALA A 15 19.28 -22.62 -16.83
CA ALA A 15 18.76 -23.85 -16.24
C ALA A 15 19.77 -24.53 -15.30
N ALA A 16 21.07 -24.32 -15.53
CA ALA A 16 22.11 -24.85 -14.65
C ALA A 16 21.98 -24.32 -13.22
N LEU A 17 21.57 -23.05 -13.06
CA LEU A 17 21.33 -22.44 -11.75
C LEU A 17 20.18 -23.09 -10.98
N ALA A 18 19.18 -23.61 -11.70
CA ALA A 18 18.03 -24.28 -11.09
C ALA A 18 18.28 -25.77 -10.79
N ALA A 19 19.19 -26.40 -11.54
CA ALA A 19 19.48 -27.84 -11.44
C ALA A 19 20.75 -28.17 -10.62
N ALA A 20 21.54 -27.16 -10.24
CA ALA A 20 22.77 -27.35 -9.49
C ALA A 20 22.50 -27.93 -8.09
N ASP A 21 23.35 -28.86 -7.66
CA ASP A 21 23.39 -29.35 -6.29
C ASP A 21 24.06 -28.35 -5.33
N GLU A 22 24.18 -28.72 -4.05
CA GLU A 22 24.80 -27.90 -3.00
C GLU A 22 26.28 -27.57 -3.27
N ASP A 23 26.97 -28.38 -4.09
CA ASP A 23 28.34 -28.15 -4.53
C ASP A 23 28.42 -27.32 -5.83
N GLY A 24 27.27 -26.92 -6.38
CA GLY A 24 27.19 -26.17 -7.64
C GLY A 24 27.35 -27.04 -8.90
N LYS A 25 27.23 -28.37 -8.80
CA LYS A 25 27.39 -29.30 -9.93
C LYS A 25 26.05 -29.66 -10.56
N VAL A 26 26.07 -29.87 -11.88
CA VAL A 26 24.91 -30.30 -12.68
C VAL A 26 25.22 -31.65 -13.32
N SER A 27 24.52 -32.71 -12.92
CA SER A 27 24.82 -34.08 -13.37
C SER A 27 24.41 -34.35 -14.83
N HIS A 28 23.31 -33.73 -15.30
CA HIS A 28 22.81 -33.90 -16.66
C HIS A 28 22.62 -32.54 -17.32
N TYR A 29 23.56 -32.16 -18.19
CA TYR A 29 23.54 -30.86 -18.88
C TYR A 29 23.47 -31.03 -20.40
N ALA A 30 22.63 -30.22 -21.04
CA ALA A 30 22.65 -30.02 -22.48
C ALA A 30 22.82 -28.53 -22.78
N ALA A 31 23.66 -28.18 -23.75
CA ALA A 31 23.93 -26.78 -24.07
C ALA A 31 22.74 -26.07 -24.73
N SER A 32 21.90 -26.81 -25.47
CA SER A 32 20.73 -26.25 -26.15
C SER A 32 19.58 -27.26 -26.25
N ILE A 33 18.38 -26.76 -26.52
CA ILE A 33 17.19 -27.59 -26.72
C ILE A 33 17.35 -28.57 -27.89
N ASP A 34 18.13 -28.23 -28.91
CA ASP A 34 18.32 -29.06 -30.11
C ASP A 34 19.00 -30.40 -29.80
N THR A 35 19.92 -30.39 -28.84
CA THR A 35 20.68 -31.58 -28.42
C THR A 35 20.08 -32.28 -27.19
N ALA A 36 19.12 -31.65 -26.52
CA ALA A 36 18.50 -32.20 -25.32
C ALA A 36 17.51 -33.34 -25.62
N ASN A 37 17.53 -34.37 -24.76
CA ASN A 37 16.47 -35.36 -24.63
C ASN A 37 15.72 -35.14 -23.31
N LEU A 38 14.51 -34.58 -23.37
CA LEU A 38 13.70 -34.21 -22.20
C LEU A 38 13.05 -35.42 -21.48
N SER A 39 13.19 -36.64 -22.01
CA SER A 39 12.69 -37.87 -21.36
C SER A 39 13.70 -38.54 -20.43
N SER A 40 14.93 -38.00 -20.36
CA SER A 40 16.06 -38.64 -19.66
C SER A 40 15.96 -38.57 -18.15
N CYS A 41 15.26 -37.56 -17.63
CA CYS A 41 15.18 -37.26 -16.20
C CYS A 41 13.74 -36.98 -15.76
N ALA A 42 13.51 -37.07 -14.45
CA ALA A 42 12.18 -36.83 -13.87
C ALA A 42 11.85 -35.34 -13.76
N ALA A 43 12.87 -34.48 -13.62
CA ALA A 43 12.74 -33.05 -13.71
C ALA A 43 13.76 -32.51 -14.72
N THR A 44 13.30 -31.65 -15.63
CA THR A 44 14.15 -30.97 -16.60
C THR A 44 13.87 -29.47 -16.58
N PHE A 45 14.90 -28.68 -16.32
CA PHE A 45 14.87 -27.22 -16.43
C PHE A 45 15.37 -26.82 -17.82
N VAL A 46 14.64 -25.92 -18.47
CA VAL A 46 14.98 -25.44 -19.82
C VAL A 46 15.05 -23.92 -19.80
N ASP A 47 16.22 -23.39 -20.14
CA ASP A 47 16.44 -21.97 -20.38
C ASP A 47 16.44 -21.72 -21.90
N LEU A 48 15.45 -20.95 -22.36
CA LEU A 48 15.31 -20.56 -23.77
C LEU A 48 16.04 -19.24 -24.08
N GLY A 49 16.74 -18.65 -23.11
CA GLY A 49 17.47 -17.39 -23.24
C GLY A 49 16.61 -16.14 -23.04
N ALA A 50 17.25 -14.97 -23.15
CA ALA A 50 16.59 -13.68 -22.95
C ALA A 50 15.79 -13.23 -24.18
N THR A 51 14.60 -12.67 -23.95
CA THR A 51 13.72 -12.13 -25.01
C THR A 51 14.32 -10.90 -25.72
N ALA A 52 15.12 -10.10 -25.01
CA ALA A 52 15.68 -8.85 -25.51
C ALA A 52 16.68 -9.03 -26.67
N SER A 53 17.37 -10.17 -26.75
CA SER A 53 18.37 -10.45 -27.80
C SER A 53 17.80 -11.21 -29.01
N ALA A 54 16.66 -11.87 -28.84
CA ALA A 54 16.15 -12.84 -29.81
C ALA A 54 14.92 -12.32 -30.60
N GLY A 55 14.12 -11.42 -30.03
CA GLY A 55 12.84 -10.99 -30.62
C GLY A 55 11.74 -12.06 -30.51
N ASN A 56 10.47 -11.64 -30.51
CA ASN A 56 9.33 -12.53 -30.20
C ASN A 56 9.22 -13.77 -31.11
N ALA A 57 9.57 -13.65 -32.40
CA ALA A 57 9.45 -14.74 -33.35
C ALA A 57 10.44 -15.89 -33.10
N SER A 58 11.69 -15.58 -32.72
CA SER A 58 12.68 -16.62 -32.42
C SER A 58 12.38 -17.30 -31.08
N MET A 59 11.87 -16.56 -30.09
CA MET A 59 11.43 -17.12 -28.80
C MET A 59 10.26 -18.10 -29.00
N MET A 60 9.28 -17.74 -29.82
CA MET A 60 8.17 -18.64 -30.15
C MET A 60 8.64 -19.89 -30.91
N SER A 61 9.63 -19.74 -31.80
CA SER A 61 10.26 -20.88 -32.48
C SER A 61 10.97 -21.81 -31.49
N ALA A 62 11.79 -21.26 -30.59
CA ALA A 62 12.49 -22.02 -29.55
C ALA A 62 11.50 -22.74 -28.60
N LEU A 63 10.43 -22.06 -28.20
CA LEU A 63 9.36 -22.64 -27.39
C LEU A 63 8.63 -23.77 -28.13
N SER A 64 8.32 -23.60 -29.42
CA SER A 64 7.71 -24.64 -30.25
C SER A 64 8.61 -25.88 -30.35
N THR A 65 9.91 -25.68 -30.57
CA THR A 65 10.91 -26.77 -30.60
C THR A 65 10.98 -27.49 -29.26
N ALA A 66 11.00 -26.74 -28.14
CA ALA A 66 11.01 -27.33 -26.81
C ALA A 66 9.74 -28.15 -26.53
N MET A 67 8.57 -27.58 -26.80
CA MET A 67 7.28 -28.24 -26.61
C MET A 67 7.14 -29.50 -27.46
N GLY A 68 7.71 -29.52 -28.68
CA GLY A 68 7.73 -30.71 -29.54
C GLY A 68 8.55 -31.89 -28.98
N LYS A 69 9.45 -31.64 -28.01
CA LYS A 69 10.27 -32.66 -27.35
C LYS A 69 9.74 -33.09 -25.98
N VAL A 70 8.69 -32.45 -25.47
CA VAL A 70 8.12 -32.76 -24.15
C VAL A 70 7.43 -34.13 -24.17
N PRO A 71 7.74 -35.03 -23.22
CA PRO A 71 7.05 -36.31 -23.10
C PRO A 71 5.54 -36.12 -22.86
N GLY A 72 4.69 -36.94 -23.48
CA GLY A 72 3.23 -36.79 -23.38
C GLY A 72 2.64 -36.97 -21.97
N ASN A 73 3.40 -37.57 -21.05
CA ASN A 73 3.02 -37.71 -19.64
C ASN A 73 3.59 -36.59 -18.72
N ALA A 74 4.35 -35.65 -19.27
CA ALA A 74 5.01 -34.62 -18.49
C ALA A 74 4.05 -33.45 -18.17
N THR A 75 4.27 -32.81 -17.02
CA THR A 75 3.69 -31.48 -16.75
C THR A 75 4.73 -30.42 -17.04
N VAL A 76 4.37 -29.43 -17.84
CA VAL A 76 5.18 -28.26 -18.18
C VAL A 76 4.73 -27.08 -17.34
N ILE A 77 5.69 -26.44 -16.67
CA ILE A 77 5.53 -25.10 -16.10
C ILE A 77 6.37 -24.16 -16.95
N LEU A 78 5.71 -23.19 -17.57
CA LEU A 78 6.36 -22.15 -18.38
C LEU A 78 6.25 -20.83 -17.63
N THR A 79 7.38 -20.17 -17.34
CA THR A 79 7.38 -18.87 -16.67
C THR A 79 8.49 -17.95 -17.17
N GLY A 80 8.27 -16.64 -17.11
CA GLY A 80 9.35 -15.65 -17.17
C GLY A 80 9.94 -15.42 -15.76
N LEU A 81 11.26 -15.26 -15.66
CA LEU A 81 11.94 -15.09 -14.36
C LEU A 81 12.46 -13.66 -14.12
N SER A 82 12.81 -12.92 -15.16
CA SER A 82 13.42 -11.59 -15.01
C SER A 82 13.01 -10.62 -16.11
N ASP A 83 13.31 -9.34 -15.88
CA ASP A 83 13.28 -8.29 -16.90
C ASP A 83 14.44 -8.39 -17.88
N GLY A 84 14.16 -8.06 -19.15
CA GLY A 84 15.20 -7.86 -20.14
C GLY A 84 15.98 -6.59 -19.81
N ALA A 85 17.25 -6.51 -20.22
CA ALA A 85 18.07 -5.32 -19.99
C ALA A 85 17.42 -4.09 -20.66
N HIS A 86 17.02 -3.10 -19.86
CA HIS A 86 16.50 -1.83 -20.37
C HIS A 86 17.68 -0.86 -20.64
N PRO A 87 17.73 -0.16 -21.78
CA PRO A 87 18.87 0.68 -22.17
C PRO A 87 19.24 1.79 -21.18
N THR A 88 18.30 2.21 -20.32
CA THR A 88 18.46 3.31 -19.36
C THR A 88 18.58 2.85 -17.91
N GLY A 89 18.82 1.56 -17.66
CA GLY A 89 19.37 1.06 -16.39
C GLY A 89 18.38 0.80 -15.25
N THR A 90 17.16 1.34 -15.28
CA THR A 90 16.09 1.00 -14.32
C THR A 90 14.75 1.44 -14.89
N GLY A 91 13.79 0.53 -15.09
CA GLY A 91 12.39 0.95 -15.24
C GLY A 91 11.56 0.27 -16.32
N ASP A 92 11.48 -1.06 -16.33
CA ASP A 92 10.40 -1.74 -17.05
C ASP A 92 9.94 -2.97 -16.29
N ALA A 93 9.57 -2.77 -15.03
CA ALA A 93 9.10 -3.85 -14.18
C ALA A 93 7.70 -4.27 -14.62
N HIS A 94 7.58 -5.53 -15.02
CA HIS A 94 6.33 -6.12 -15.53
C HIS A 94 6.00 -7.41 -14.80
N LEU A 95 4.71 -7.73 -14.71
CA LEU A 95 4.29 -9.07 -14.34
C LEU A 95 4.79 -10.08 -15.37
N ARG A 96 5.16 -11.27 -14.87
CA ARG A 96 5.58 -12.38 -15.71
C ARG A 96 4.47 -13.36 -15.92
N VAL A 97 4.50 -13.96 -17.10
CA VAL A 97 3.57 -15.02 -17.46
C VAL A 97 3.95 -16.30 -16.73
N LEU A 98 2.96 -17.06 -16.28
CA LEU A 98 3.14 -18.39 -15.71
C LEU A 98 1.99 -19.30 -16.18
N TYR A 99 2.34 -20.38 -16.88
CA TYR A 99 1.41 -21.41 -17.32
C TYR A 99 1.79 -22.77 -16.72
N ALA A 100 0.79 -23.59 -16.44
CA ALA A 100 0.96 -25.00 -16.14
C ALA A 100 0.09 -25.82 -17.10
N VAL A 101 0.69 -26.77 -17.82
CA VAL A 101 0.01 -27.62 -18.81
C VAL A 101 0.51 -29.06 -18.67
N GLY A 102 -0.40 -30.02 -18.70
CA GLY A 102 -0.04 -31.44 -18.71
C GLY A 102 -1.15 -32.33 -18.18
N PRO A 103 -0.92 -33.66 -18.16
CA PRO A 103 -1.89 -34.61 -17.63
C PRO A 103 -2.25 -34.29 -16.18
N GLY A 104 -3.54 -34.26 -15.88
CA GLY A 104 -4.03 -34.01 -14.52
C GLY A 104 -3.95 -32.56 -14.05
N VAL A 105 -3.54 -31.59 -14.89
CA VAL A 105 -3.68 -30.17 -14.59
C VAL A 105 -5.08 -29.70 -15.03
N PRO A 106 -5.99 -29.34 -14.10
CA PRO A 106 -7.32 -28.88 -14.47
C PRO A 106 -7.26 -27.55 -15.23
N HIS A 107 -8.26 -27.28 -16.07
CA HIS A 107 -8.43 -25.96 -16.68
C HIS A 107 -8.83 -24.94 -15.60
N GLY A 108 -8.09 -23.84 -15.49
CA GLY A 108 -8.38 -22.83 -14.50
C GLY A 108 -7.30 -21.77 -14.33
N ARG A 109 -7.46 -20.96 -13.28
CA ARG A 109 -6.53 -19.91 -12.89
C ARG A 109 -5.64 -20.41 -11.75
N LEU A 110 -4.34 -20.15 -11.84
CA LEU A 110 -3.40 -20.53 -10.79
C LEU A 110 -3.50 -19.61 -9.57
N ARG A 111 -3.26 -20.16 -8.38
CA ARG A 111 -3.22 -19.45 -7.11
C ARG A 111 -2.14 -20.05 -6.21
N SER A 112 -1.58 -19.20 -5.36
CA SER A 112 -0.72 -19.58 -4.24
C SER A 112 -1.23 -18.94 -2.95
N SER A 113 -0.96 -19.59 -1.81
CA SER A 113 -1.20 -19.01 -0.48
C SER A 113 -0.21 -17.88 -0.15
N SER A 114 0.92 -17.80 -0.86
CA SER A 114 1.93 -16.73 -0.71
C SER A 114 1.36 -15.34 -1.00
N THR A 115 0.66 -15.19 -2.13
CA THR A 115 0.06 -13.91 -2.54
C THR A 115 -1.37 -13.74 -2.06
N LYS A 116 -2.09 -14.84 -1.80
CA LYS A 116 -3.53 -14.90 -1.54
C LYS A 116 -4.41 -14.34 -2.67
N GLN A 117 -3.82 -14.05 -3.83
CA GLN A 117 -4.49 -13.52 -5.00
C GLN A 117 -4.60 -14.59 -6.09
N ALA A 118 -5.75 -14.66 -6.77
CA ALA A 118 -5.92 -15.56 -7.89
C ALA A 118 -5.28 -14.95 -9.15
N GLY A 119 -4.38 -15.68 -9.81
CA GLY A 119 -3.68 -15.25 -11.02
C GLY A 119 -2.43 -14.38 -10.77
N LEU A 120 -2.03 -14.21 -9.51
CA LEU A 120 -0.79 -13.52 -9.14
C LEU A 120 0.02 -14.42 -8.21
N LEU A 121 1.28 -14.68 -8.57
CA LEU A 121 2.14 -15.70 -7.97
C LEU A 121 3.54 -15.14 -7.76
N GLN A 122 4.34 -15.80 -6.92
CA GLN A 122 5.76 -15.51 -6.76
C GLN A 122 6.60 -16.58 -7.47
N ALA A 123 7.81 -16.21 -7.91
CA ALA A 123 8.75 -17.18 -8.49
C ALA A 123 9.05 -18.35 -7.52
N ALA A 124 9.13 -18.07 -6.21
CA ALA A 124 9.34 -19.09 -5.19
C ALA A 124 8.21 -20.14 -5.11
N ASP A 125 6.99 -19.82 -5.56
CA ASP A 125 5.88 -20.77 -5.62
C ASP A 125 6.14 -21.87 -6.67
N VAL A 126 6.91 -21.57 -7.71
CA VAL A 126 7.33 -22.55 -8.72
C VAL A 126 8.28 -23.56 -8.09
N SER A 127 9.29 -23.09 -7.36
CA SER A 127 10.22 -23.96 -6.62
C SER A 127 9.48 -24.88 -5.64
N ALA A 128 8.55 -24.32 -4.87
CA ALA A 128 7.70 -25.08 -3.94
C ALA A 128 6.89 -26.17 -4.64
N THR A 129 6.36 -25.88 -5.83
CA THR A 129 5.56 -26.81 -6.63
C THR A 129 6.39 -27.95 -7.20
N ILE A 130 7.59 -27.65 -7.68
CA ILE A 130 8.51 -28.66 -8.21
C ILE A 130 8.94 -29.60 -7.09
N LEU A 131 9.32 -29.06 -5.93
CA LEU A 131 9.72 -29.85 -4.76
C LEU A 131 8.58 -30.74 -4.26
N GLN A 132 7.35 -30.22 -4.14
CA GLN A 132 6.20 -31.02 -3.73
C GLN A 132 5.93 -32.22 -4.64
N ARG A 133 6.27 -32.12 -5.94
CA ARG A 133 6.10 -33.21 -6.90
C ARG A 133 7.29 -34.18 -6.93
N GLY A 134 8.51 -33.71 -6.68
CA GLY A 134 9.73 -34.50 -6.74
C GLY A 134 10.10 -35.20 -5.44
N VAL A 135 9.74 -34.62 -4.29
CA VAL A 135 10.04 -35.14 -2.95
C VAL A 135 8.71 -35.54 -2.30
N PRO A 136 8.44 -36.84 -2.09
CA PRO A 136 7.29 -37.29 -1.30
C PRO A 136 7.27 -36.60 0.05
N GLN A 137 6.09 -36.40 0.64
CA GLN A 137 5.87 -35.67 1.91
C GLN A 137 6.54 -36.34 3.14
N THR A 138 7.87 -36.43 3.19
CA THR A 138 8.64 -36.95 4.33
C THR A 138 8.87 -35.90 5.41
N GLY A 139 8.46 -34.65 5.19
CA GLY A 139 8.62 -33.55 6.15
C GLY A 139 9.94 -32.79 6.04
N ASP A 140 10.83 -33.17 5.12
CA ASP A 140 12.14 -32.55 4.90
C ASP A 140 12.05 -31.31 3.97
N TRP A 141 11.12 -30.40 4.26
CA TRP A 141 11.04 -29.14 3.54
C TRP A 141 12.16 -28.24 4.05
N PRO A 142 13.02 -27.66 3.18
CA PRO A 142 14.02 -26.71 3.63
C PRO A 142 13.34 -25.58 4.38
N ALA A 143 13.77 -25.32 5.62
CA ALA A 143 13.17 -24.27 6.45
C ALA A 143 13.31 -22.86 5.82
N SER A 144 14.24 -22.70 4.88
CA SER A 144 14.48 -21.49 4.09
C SER A 144 13.49 -21.28 2.94
N MET A 145 12.62 -22.25 2.64
CA MET A 145 11.69 -22.13 1.51
C MET A 145 10.56 -21.13 1.82
N THR A 146 10.44 -20.10 0.99
CA THR A 146 9.49 -19.00 1.19
C THR A 146 8.18 -19.16 0.41
N GLY A 147 8.21 -19.88 -0.72
CA GLY A 147 7.06 -20.07 -1.61
C GLY A 147 6.09 -21.17 -1.15
N GLN A 148 4.96 -21.26 -1.83
CA GLN A 148 3.90 -22.23 -1.56
C GLN A 148 3.45 -22.93 -2.84
N PRO A 149 3.11 -24.24 -2.80
CA PRO A 149 2.73 -24.96 -4.00
C PRO A 149 1.52 -24.37 -4.72
N LEU A 150 1.59 -24.39 -6.05
CA LEU A 150 0.54 -23.88 -6.92
C LEU A 150 -0.72 -24.72 -6.82
N GLN A 151 -1.86 -24.04 -6.78
CA GLN A 151 -3.20 -24.62 -6.81
C GLN A 151 -3.94 -24.09 -8.02
N VAL A 152 -4.85 -24.89 -8.58
CA VAL A 152 -5.71 -24.47 -9.68
C VAL A 152 -7.09 -24.14 -9.12
N ILE A 153 -7.57 -22.94 -9.39
CA ILE A 153 -8.98 -22.57 -9.24
C ILE A 153 -9.67 -22.89 -10.56
N PRO A 154 -10.58 -23.88 -10.60
CA PRO A 154 -11.33 -24.19 -11.81
C PRO A 154 -12.02 -22.94 -12.37
N SER A 155 -11.90 -22.72 -13.68
CA SER A 155 -12.53 -21.59 -14.38
C SER A 155 -13.22 -22.07 -15.63
N ASN A 156 -14.43 -21.56 -15.86
CA ASN A 156 -15.21 -21.78 -17.09
C ASN A 156 -14.85 -20.75 -18.18
N GLN A 157 -13.99 -19.77 -17.89
CA GLN A 157 -13.52 -18.82 -18.90
C GLN A 157 -12.64 -19.53 -19.92
N SER A 158 -12.55 -19.01 -21.14
CA SER A 158 -11.59 -19.54 -22.11
C SER A 158 -10.16 -19.21 -21.68
N THR A 159 -9.19 -20.01 -22.13
CA THR A 159 -7.77 -19.71 -21.93
C THR A 159 -7.41 -18.31 -22.46
N ALA A 160 -7.97 -17.90 -23.61
CA ALA A 160 -7.76 -16.56 -24.16
C ALA A 160 -8.24 -15.45 -23.22
N ALA A 161 -9.38 -15.65 -22.54
CA ALA A 161 -9.89 -14.70 -21.55
C ALA A 161 -8.99 -14.64 -20.30
N GLU A 162 -8.48 -15.77 -19.81
CA GLU A 162 -7.52 -15.80 -18.69
C GLU A 162 -6.21 -15.08 -19.03
N VAL A 163 -5.69 -15.28 -20.25
CA VAL A 163 -4.52 -14.56 -20.76
C VAL A 163 -4.78 -13.07 -20.84
N GLN A 164 -5.96 -12.66 -21.32
CA GLN A 164 -6.31 -11.24 -21.38
C GLN A 164 -6.43 -10.63 -19.99
N ASN A 165 -6.98 -11.35 -19.00
CA ASN A 165 -7.03 -10.88 -17.62
C ASN A 165 -5.62 -10.64 -17.04
N GLY A 166 -4.66 -11.52 -17.34
CA GLY A 166 -3.26 -11.34 -16.93
C GLY A 166 -2.61 -10.13 -17.59
N ARG A 167 -2.86 -9.92 -18.89
CA ARG A 167 -2.38 -8.73 -19.63
C ARG A 167 -2.99 -7.44 -19.11
N ASP A 168 -4.29 -7.44 -18.81
CA ASP A 168 -4.96 -6.28 -18.22
C ASP A 168 -4.36 -5.94 -16.85
N LEU A 169 -4.09 -6.95 -16.02
CA LEU A 169 -3.45 -6.72 -14.71
C LEU A 169 -2.04 -6.15 -14.85
N ASP A 170 -1.22 -6.68 -15.76
CA ASP A 170 0.11 -6.14 -16.07
C ASP A 170 0.03 -4.69 -16.56
N ALA A 171 -0.85 -4.40 -17.51
CA ALA A 171 -1.03 -3.07 -18.08
C ALA A 171 -1.43 -2.03 -17.02
N VAL A 172 -2.35 -2.39 -16.12
CA VAL A 172 -2.73 -1.51 -15.00
C VAL A 172 -1.51 -1.19 -14.14
N LEU A 173 -0.83 -2.22 -13.64
CA LEU A 173 0.28 -2.04 -12.71
C LEU A 173 1.45 -1.27 -13.34
N HIS A 174 1.77 -1.56 -14.60
CA HIS A 174 2.82 -0.87 -15.35
C HIS A 174 2.49 0.62 -15.52
N HIS A 175 1.30 0.95 -16.01
CA HIS A 175 0.92 2.34 -16.27
C HIS A 175 0.73 3.15 -14.98
N GLU A 176 0.25 2.53 -13.90
CA GLU A 176 0.18 3.19 -12.59
C GLU A 176 1.57 3.50 -12.04
N HIS A 177 2.50 2.55 -12.14
CA HIS A 177 3.87 2.73 -11.69
C HIS A 177 4.57 3.87 -12.45
N ALA A 178 4.30 4.00 -13.76
CA ALA A 178 4.83 5.09 -14.56
C ALA A 178 4.30 6.49 -14.14
N VAL A 179 3.12 6.55 -13.52
CA VAL A 179 2.44 7.81 -13.19
C VAL A 179 2.55 8.17 -11.70
N VAL A 180 2.74 7.22 -10.79
CA VAL A 180 2.71 7.46 -9.34
C VAL A 180 3.75 8.50 -8.86
N GLY A 181 4.96 8.50 -9.44
CA GLY A 181 5.97 9.51 -9.13
C GLY A 181 5.51 10.92 -9.51
N TRP A 182 4.89 11.06 -10.69
CA TRP A 182 4.32 12.32 -11.17
C TRP A 182 3.10 12.76 -10.38
N LEU A 183 2.30 11.81 -9.86
CA LEU A 183 1.20 12.10 -8.94
C LEU A 183 1.73 12.78 -7.67
N TYR A 184 2.79 12.27 -7.06
CA TYR A 184 3.39 12.88 -5.87
C TYR A 184 3.91 14.30 -6.15
N VAL A 185 4.60 14.49 -7.27
CA VAL A 185 5.08 15.82 -7.71
C VAL A 185 3.89 16.77 -7.95
N GLY A 186 2.85 16.30 -8.63
CA GLY A 186 1.64 17.07 -8.91
C GLY A 186 0.91 17.50 -7.63
N LEU A 187 0.67 16.57 -6.70
CA LEU A 187 0.05 16.88 -5.40
C LEU A 187 0.91 17.84 -4.58
N GLY A 188 2.23 17.63 -4.56
CA GLY A 188 3.17 18.56 -3.93
C GLY A 188 3.11 19.97 -4.52
N ALA A 189 3.01 20.08 -5.85
CA ALA A 189 2.86 21.35 -6.55
C ALA A 189 1.52 22.04 -6.23
N LEU A 190 0.41 21.29 -6.14
CA LEU A 190 -0.89 21.83 -5.73
C LEU A 190 -0.85 22.36 -4.28
N ILE A 191 -0.23 21.61 -3.36
CA ILE A 191 -0.03 22.03 -1.97
C ILE A 191 0.84 23.30 -1.91
N LEU A 192 1.95 23.32 -2.64
CA LEU A 192 2.82 24.48 -2.71
C LEU A 192 2.09 25.70 -3.29
N ALA A 193 1.27 25.52 -4.33
CA ALA A 193 0.47 26.59 -4.90
C ALA A 193 -0.48 27.18 -3.85
N MET A 194 -1.24 26.35 -3.12
CA MET A 194 -2.12 26.78 -2.03
C MET A 194 -1.36 27.55 -0.95
N VAL A 195 -0.24 27.00 -0.46
CA VAL A 195 0.60 27.65 0.56
C VAL A 195 1.14 29.00 0.08
N LEU A 196 1.58 29.11 -1.18
CA LEU A 196 2.03 30.37 -1.76
C LEU A 196 0.88 31.37 -1.95
N GLY A 197 -0.32 30.90 -2.28
CA GLY A 197 -1.54 31.71 -2.35
C GLY A 197 -1.84 32.36 -1.01
N GLU A 198 -1.93 31.54 0.05
CA GLU A 198 -2.13 31.99 1.43
C GLU A 198 -1.01 32.93 1.90
N TRP A 199 0.24 32.58 1.64
CA TRP A 199 1.39 33.40 2.04
C TRP A 199 1.41 34.77 1.35
N ARG A 200 1.05 34.84 0.06
CA ARG A 200 0.91 36.11 -0.67
C ARG A 200 -0.25 36.94 -0.12
N GLY A 201 -1.40 36.31 0.14
CA GLY A 201 -2.55 36.95 0.77
C GLY A 201 -2.15 37.57 2.11
N TRP A 202 -1.56 36.76 2.99
CA TRP A 202 -1.06 37.19 4.30
C TRP A 202 -0.06 38.34 4.21
N ARG A 203 0.93 38.27 3.31
CA ARG A 203 1.93 39.36 3.13
C ARG A 203 1.31 40.65 2.63
N ARG A 204 0.25 40.57 1.81
CA ARG A 204 -0.43 41.72 1.23
C ARG A 204 -1.63 42.18 2.07
N GLN A 205 -1.89 41.54 3.21
CA GLN A 205 -3.09 41.75 4.03
C GLN A 205 -4.39 41.59 3.22
N GLN A 206 -4.38 40.65 2.28
CA GLN A 206 -5.52 40.27 1.45
C GLN A 206 -6.14 38.96 1.98
N PRO A 207 -7.46 38.78 1.80
CA PRO A 207 -8.10 37.53 2.15
C PRO A 207 -7.55 36.36 1.31
N SER A 208 -7.74 35.15 1.83
CA SER A 208 -7.43 33.89 1.15
C SER A 208 -8.02 33.88 -0.26
N PRO A 209 -7.25 33.49 -1.29
CA PRO A 209 -7.77 33.40 -2.64
C PRO A 209 -8.94 32.39 -2.74
N VAL A 210 -10.00 32.76 -3.45
CA VAL A 210 -11.24 31.95 -3.58
C VAL A 210 -11.02 30.54 -4.14
N TRP A 211 -9.93 30.31 -4.86
CA TRP A 211 -9.60 29.01 -5.44
C TRP A 211 -8.94 28.04 -4.45
N VAL A 212 -8.42 28.52 -3.30
CA VAL A 212 -7.69 27.69 -2.35
C VAL A 212 -8.59 26.60 -1.74
N ARG A 213 -9.80 26.96 -1.30
CA ARG A 213 -10.72 26.00 -0.65
C ARG A 213 -11.20 24.90 -1.60
N PRO A 214 -11.68 25.19 -2.83
CA PRO A 214 -12.00 24.14 -3.79
C PRO A 214 -10.80 23.26 -4.13
N LEU A 215 -9.62 23.85 -4.31
CA LEU A 215 -8.42 23.10 -4.63
C LEU A 215 -7.96 22.21 -3.47
N ALA A 216 -8.13 22.67 -2.23
CA ALA A 216 -7.84 21.88 -1.04
C ALA A 216 -8.73 20.64 -0.93
N ILE A 217 -10.03 20.80 -1.18
CA ILE A 217 -10.99 19.69 -1.20
C ILE A 217 -10.64 18.72 -2.33
N PHE A 218 -10.39 19.23 -3.53
CA PHE A 218 -9.98 18.43 -4.68
C PHE A 218 -8.71 17.63 -4.38
N THR A 219 -7.66 18.29 -3.89
CA THR A 219 -6.38 17.66 -3.55
C THR A 219 -6.56 16.59 -2.47
N SER A 220 -7.41 16.82 -1.47
CA SER A 220 -7.74 15.83 -0.42
C SER A 220 -8.50 14.61 -0.98
N ALA A 221 -9.27 14.79 -2.05
CA ALA A 221 -10.04 13.74 -2.71
C ALA A 221 -9.22 12.91 -3.71
N VAL A 222 -8.08 13.43 -4.19
CA VAL A 222 -7.23 12.72 -5.16
C VAL A 222 -6.80 11.34 -4.63
N PRO A 223 -6.32 11.16 -3.37
CA PRO A 223 -5.89 9.85 -2.90
C PRO A 223 -6.97 8.77 -3.00
N VAL A 224 -8.21 9.03 -2.55
CA VAL A 224 -9.31 8.06 -2.75
C VAL A 224 -9.67 7.89 -4.23
N ALA A 225 -9.60 8.97 -5.01
CA ALA A 225 -9.83 8.92 -6.46
C ALA A 225 -8.84 7.97 -7.17
N THR A 226 -7.60 7.85 -6.70
CA THR A 226 -6.63 6.89 -7.28
C THR A 226 -7.03 5.43 -7.10
N PHE A 227 -7.79 5.10 -6.04
CA PHE A 227 -8.28 3.73 -5.83
C PHE A 227 -9.50 3.47 -6.71
N VAL A 228 -10.47 4.39 -6.76
CA VAL A 228 -11.73 4.20 -7.50
C VAL A 228 -11.59 4.41 -9.01
N SER A 229 -10.53 5.06 -9.49
CA SER A 229 -10.25 5.19 -10.93
C SER A 229 -10.14 3.83 -11.62
N THR A 230 -9.73 2.79 -10.88
CA THR A 230 -9.61 1.39 -11.33
C THR A 230 -10.96 0.71 -11.64
N TRP A 231 -12.09 1.34 -11.29
CA TRP A 231 -13.42 0.89 -11.72
C TRP A 231 -13.66 1.11 -13.21
N VAL A 232 -12.93 2.04 -13.83
CA VAL A 232 -12.99 2.32 -15.25
C VAL A 232 -11.81 1.64 -15.93
N PRO A 233 -12.00 0.86 -17.01
CA PRO A 233 -10.92 0.16 -17.70
C PRO A 233 -10.08 1.09 -18.58
N TRP A 234 -9.51 2.15 -17.99
CA TRP A 234 -8.72 3.17 -18.68
C TRP A 234 -7.49 2.59 -19.39
N TRP A 235 -6.96 1.46 -18.90
CA TRP A 235 -5.82 0.74 -19.48
C TRP A 235 -6.11 0.15 -20.87
N ARG A 236 -7.39 0.01 -21.25
CA ARG A 236 -7.79 -0.49 -22.57
C ARG A 236 -7.82 0.59 -23.65
N VAL A 237 -7.65 1.87 -23.28
CA VAL A 237 -7.76 3.00 -24.20
C VAL A 237 -6.44 3.77 -24.26
N PRO A 238 -5.72 3.74 -25.40
CA PRO A 238 -4.51 4.55 -25.58
C PRO A 238 -4.83 6.06 -25.70
N PRO A 239 -4.00 6.95 -25.14
CA PRO A 239 -2.88 6.67 -24.23
C PRO A 239 -3.38 6.41 -22.80
N ALA A 240 -3.08 5.22 -22.25
CA ALA A 240 -3.65 4.74 -20.99
C ALA A 240 -3.32 5.64 -19.79
N SER A 241 -2.07 6.10 -19.67
CA SER A 241 -1.63 6.99 -18.58
C SER A 241 -2.39 8.32 -18.55
N LEU A 242 -2.79 8.85 -19.71
CA LEU A 242 -3.62 10.07 -19.76
C LEU A 242 -5.01 9.78 -19.19
N TRP A 243 -5.64 8.68 -19.61
CA TRP A 243 -6.96 8.30 -19.13
C TRP A 243 -6.98 7.94 -17.65
N LEU A 244 -5.89 7.39 -17.10
CA LEU A 244 -5.71 7.23 -15.66
C LEU A 244 -5.78 8.58 -14.93
N VAL A 245 -5.03 9.58 -15.41
CA VAL A 245 -5.03 10.93 -14.80
C VAL A 245 -6.40 11.59 -14.95
N VAL A 246 -7.01 11.51 -16.13
CA VAL A 246 -8.35 12.10 -16.40
C VAL A 246 -9.42 11.46 -15.54
N THR A 247 -9.46 10.13 -15.43
CA THR A 247 -10.44 9.43 -14.60
C THR A 247 -10.24 9.71 -13.11
N THR A 248 -8.99 9.74 -12.64
CA THR A 248 -8.66 10.13 -11.26
C THR A 248 -9.12 11.57 -10.97
N ALA A 249 -8.81 12.52 -11.86
CA ALA A 249 -9.25 13.90 -11.72
C ALA A 249 -10.78 14.04 -11.76
N ALA A 250 -11.46 13.27 -12.62
CA ALA A 250 -12.91 13.25 -12.71
C ALA A 250 -13.55 12.76 -11.39
N PHE A 251 -13.08 11.65 -10.81
CA PHE A 251 -13.58 11.17 -9.52
C PHE A 251 -13.30 12.15 -8.38
N ALA A 252 -12.10 12.77 -8.34
CA ALA A 252 -11.79 13.82 -7.38
C ALA A 252 -12.70 15.05 -7.53
N ALA A 253 -13.02 15.44 -8.78
CA ALA A 253 -13.94 16.52 -9.07
C ALA A 253 -15.39 16.20 -8.67
N VAL A 254 -15.85 14.96 -8.87
CA VAL A 254 -17.18 14.49 -8.42
C VAL A 254 -17.28 14.56 -6.89
N LEU A 255 -16.27 14.07 -6.16
CA LEU A 255 -16.23 14.17 -4.70
C LEU A 255 -16.19 15.63 -4.22
N THR A 256 -15.43 16.48 -4.92
CA THR A 256 -15.40 17.92 -4.63
C THR A 256 -16.76 18.57 -4.86
N GLY A 257 -17.43 18.26 -5.97
CA GLY A 257 -18.79 18.74 -6.27
C GLY A 257 -19.80 18.29 -5.21
N ALA A 258 -19.75 17.02 -4.80
CA ALA A 258 -20.58 16.50 -3.71
C ALA A 258 -20.31 17.21 -2.38
N ALA A 259 -19.03 17.52 -2.09
CA ALA A 259 -18.64 18.27 -0.91
C ALA A 259 -19.23 19.71 -0.89
N TYR A 260 -19.51 20.30 -2.05
CA TYR A 260 -20.18 21.60 -2.19
C TYR A 260 -21.70 21.51 -2.34
N ALA A 261 -22.27 20.39 -2.78
CA ALA A 261 -23.70 20.27 -3.04
C ALA A 261 -24.54 20.20 -1.75
N GLY A 262 -24.00 19.62 -0.68
CA GLY A 262 -24.77 19.36 0.54
C GLY A 262 -24.80 20.49 1.57
N PRO A 263 -25.58 20.30 2.66
CA PRO A 263 -25.67 21.26 3.77
C PRO A 263 -24.37 21.39 4.56
N TRP A 264 -23.50 20.38 4.52
CA TRP A 264 -22.19 20.36 5.20
C TRP A 264 -21.21 21.44 4.71
N ARG A 265 -21.41 22.04 3.53
CA ARG A 265 -20.58 23.14 3.03
C ARG A 265 -20.52 24.35 3.98
N ARG A 266 -21.55 24.49 4.83
CA ARG A 266 -21.70 25.56 5.84
C ARG A 266 -20.82 25.35 7.07
N SER A 267 -20.06 24.26 7.15
CA SER A 267 -19.09 24.01 8.22
C SER A 267 -17.67 24.08 7.67
N GLY A 268 -16.74 24.63 8.46
CA GLY A 268 -15.32 24.68 8.12
C GLY A 268 -14.73 23.33 7.71
N LEU A 269 -15.09 22.26 8.44
CA LEU A 269 -14.63 20.88 8.20
C LEU A 269 -15.64 20.00 7.44
N GLY A 270 -16.87 20.46 7.20
CA GLY A 270 -17.92 19.64 6.61
C GLY A 270 -17.56 19.01 5.24
N PRO A 271 -17.02 19.77 4.27
CA PRO A 271 -16.54 19.21 3.00
C PRO A 271 -15.46 18.13 3.18
N PHE A 272 -14.51 18.35 4.10
CA PHE A 272 -13.42 17.41 4.39
C PHE A 272 -13.91 16.17 5.14
N LEU A 273 -14.95 16.30 5.97
CA LEU A 273 -15.64 15.16 6.58
C LEU A 273 -16.23 14.24 5.51
N LEU A 274 -16.91 14.80 4.49
CA LEU A 274 -17.46 13.99 3.40
C LEU A 274 -16.36 13.22 2.65
N VAL A 275 -15.29 13.92 2.25
CA VAL A 275 -14.17 13.29 1.55
C VAL A 275 -13.49 12.25 2.45
N GLY A 276 -13.27 12.56 3.72
CA GLY A 276 -12.68 11.63 4.70
C GLY A 276 -13.53 10.38 4.90
N VAL A 277 -14.86 10.51 5.02
CA VAL A 277 -15.78 9.37 5.14
C VAL A 277 -15.76 8.53 3.85
N ALA A 278 -15.80 9.16 2.68
CA ALA A 278 -15.70 8.45 1.40
C ALA A 278 -14.39 7.65 1.30
N THR A 279 -13.25 8.27 1.62
CA THR A 279 -11.95 7.62 1.67
C THR A 279 -11.95 6.44 2.64
N MET A 280 -12.40 6.65 3.88
CA MET A 280 -12.44 5.61 4.91
C MET A 280 -13.30 4.40 4.47
N LEU A 281 -14.50 4.66 3.93
CA LEU A 281 -15.40 3.59 3.47
C LEU A 281 -14.85 2.85 2.26
N VAL A 282 -14.32 3.55 1.25
CA VAL A 282 -13.75 2.90 0.06
C VAL A 282 -12.62 1.94 0.45
N LEU A 283 -11.68 2.40 1.28
CA LEU A 283 -10.52 1.59 1.66
C LEU A 283 -10.91 0.42 2.57
N MET A 284 -11.78 0.66 3.55
CA MET A 284 -12.23 -0.41 4.45
C MET A 284 -13.05 -1.47 3.72
N LEU A 285 -14.02 -1.04 2.90
CA LEU A 285 -14.83 -1.98 2.13
C LEU A 285 -14.00 -2.75 1.11
N ASP A 286 -13.01 -2.13 0.48
CA ASP A 286 -12.12 -2.83 -0.45
C ASP A 286 -11.37 -3.97 0.26
N VAL A 287 -10.72 -3.68 1.37
CA VAL A 287 -9.94 -4.69 2.12
C VAL A 287 -10.84 -5.79 2.69
N MET A 288 -12.06 -5.45 3.12
CA MET A 288 -13.05 -6.43 3.56
C MET A 288 -13.56 -7.34 2.42
N ASN A 289 -13.44 -6.91 1.15
CA ASN A 289 -13.88 -7.63 -0.04
C ASN A 289 -12.73 -8.12 -0.94
N GLY A 290 -11.53 -8.30 -0.39
CA GLY A 290 -10.40 -8.93 -1.09
C GLY A 290 -9.28 -8.00 -1.55
N ALA A 291 -9.33 -6.72 -1.16
CA ALA A 291 -8.26 -5.73 -1.37
C ALA A 291 -7.89 -5.53 -2.86
N ARG A 292 -8.90 -5.49 -3.75
CA ARG A 292 -8.68 -5.35 -5.19
C ARG A 292 -8.18 -3.95 -5.53
N LEU A 293 -8.79 -2.91 -4.96
CA LEU A 293 -8.34 -1.53 -5.19
C LEU A 293 -6.97 -1.30 -4.56
N GLN A 294 -6.68 -1.90 -3.40
CA GLN A 294 -5.34 -1.90 -2.81
C GLN A 294 -4.32 -2.57 -3.75
N LEU A 295 -4.68 -3.66 -4.43
CA LEU A 295 -3.75 -4.36 -5.31
C LEU A 295 -3.37 -3.54 -6.56
N VAL A 296 -4.34 -2.88 -7.16
CA VAL A 296 -4.22 -2.26 -8.50
C VAL A 296 -4.43 -0.76 -8.54
N GLY A 297 -4.41 -0.08 -7.39
CA GLY A 297 -4.50 1.38 -7.32
C GLY A 297 -3.13 2.03 -7.22
N MET A 298 -2.99 3.25 -7.75
CA MET A 298 -1.71 3.98 -7.79
C MET A 298 -1.04 4.13 -6.40
N LEU A 299 -1.85 4.36 -5.36
CA LEU A 299 -1.39 4.47 -3.96
C LEU A 299 -1.58 3.16 -3.17
N GLY A 300 -1.68 2.04 -3.88
CA GLY A 300 -1.90 0.70 -3.36
C GLY A 300 -0.61 -0.05 -2.97
N LEU A 301 -0.63 -1.37 -3.14
CA LEU A 301 0.35 -2.32 -2.61
C LEU A 301 1.60 -2.51 -3.49
N GLN A 302 1.57 -2.00 -4.73
CA GLN A 302 2.67 -2.09 -5.70
C GLN A 302 3.30 -3.50 -5.83
N PRO A 303 2.51 -4.53 -6.20
CA PRO A 303 2.97 -5.93 -6.19
C PRO A 303 4.15 -6.21 -7.14
N VAL A 304 4.34 -5.39 -8.18
CA VAL A 304 5.42 -5.54 -9.16
C VAL A 304 6.81 -5.36 -8.53
N LEU A 305 6.93 -4.49 -7.52
CA LEU A 305 8.20 -4.26 -6.79
C LEU A 305 8.36 -5.18 -5.56
N GLY A 306 7.46 -6.16 -5.40
CA GLY A 306 7.46 -7.04 -4.22
C GLY A 306 7.03 -6.34 -2.93
N GLY A 307 6.31 -5.22 -3.01
CA GLY A 307 5.82 -4.47 -1.84
C GLY A 307 4.87 -5.33 -0.99
N ARG A 308 3.66 -5.55 -1.47
CA ARG A 308 2.68 -6.45 -0.81
C ARG A 308 1.64 -6.97 -1.82
N TYR A 309 0.99 -8.09 -1.50
CA TYR A 309 0.03 -8.76 -2.39
C TYR A 309 -1.42 -8.77 -1.88
N TYR A 310 -1.64 -8.51 -0.59
CA TYR A 310 -2.97 -8.49 0.01
C TYR A 310 -3.01 -7.62 1.27
N GLY A 311 -4.21 -7.24 1.70
CA GLY A 311 -4.46 -6.48 2.91
C GLY A 311 -4.19 -4.99 2.74
N MET A 312 -3.79 -4.33 3.83
CA MET A 312 -3.44 -2.92 3.86
C MET A 312 -1.92 -2.75 3.91
N GLY A 313 -1.38 -1.97 2.97
CA GLY A 313 0.04 -1.59 2.94
C GLY A 313 0.24 -0.20 3.53
N ASN A 314 1.49 0.21 3.74
CA ASN A 314 1.82 1.42 4.50
C ASN A 314 1.33 2.72 3.85
N VAL A 315 1.25 2.78 2.51
CA VAL A 315 0.61 3.88 1.78
C VAL A 315 -0.90 3.89 2.04
N GLY A 316 -1.56 2.75 1.86
CA GLY A 316 -3.00 2.58 2.12
C GLY A 316 -3.37 2.89 3.56
N PHE A 317 -2.57 2.42 4.53
CA PHE A 317 -2.69 2.76 5.95
C PHE A 317 -2.57 4.26 6.17
N ALA A 318 -1.57 4.93 5.59
CA ALA A 318 -1.39 6.37 5.76
C ALA A 318 -2.62 7.16 5.26
N VAL A 319 -3.22 6.73 4.14
CA VAL A 319 -4.46 7.30 3.62
C VAL A 319 -5.64 7.03 4.57
N LEU A 320 -5.85 5.77 4.98
CA LEU A 320 -6.93 5.37 5.88
C LEU A 320 -6.83 6.08 7.24
N ALA A 321 -5.67 6.02 7.90
CA ALA A 321 -5.43 6.60 9.21
C ALA A 321 -5.62 8.12 9.19
N THR A 322 -5.11 8.80 8.15
CA THR A 322 -5.29 10.25 8.00
C THR A 322 -6.76 10.61 7.79
N ALA A 323 -7.46 9.89 6.90
CA ALA A 323 -8.90 10.10 6.69
C ALA A 323 -9.71 9.84 7.97
N THR A 324 -9.42 8.74 8.68
CA THR A 324 -10.05 8.36 9.95
C THR A 324 -9.90 9.46 10.99
N LEU A 325 -8.68 9.99 11.16
CA LEU A 325 -8.41 11.06 12.13
C LEU A 325 -9.03 12.40 11.71
N VAL A 326 -9.11 12.72 10.41
CA VAL A 326 -9.84 13.89 9.90
C VAL A 326 -11.34 13.77 10.19
N VAL A 327 -11.94 12.60 9.93
CA VAL A 327 -13.35 12.31 10.23
C VAL A 327 -13.63 12.40 11.73
N ALA A 328 -12.81 11.73 12.54
CA ALA A 328 -12.94 11.76 13.99
C ALA A 328 -12.79 13.19 14.55
N THR A 329 -11.87 13.97 14.00
CA THR A 329 -11.68 15.38 14.38
C THR A 329 -12.89 16.23 14.02
N ALA A 330 -13.44 16.10 12.81
CA ALA A 330 -14.60 16.87 12.37
C ALA A 330 -15.86 16.53 13.18
N VAL A 331 -16.10 15.24 13.46
CA VAL A 331 -17.21 14.79 14.32
C VAL A 331 -17.02 15.29 15.75
N ALA A 332 -15.82 15.17 16.32
CA ALA A 332 -15.52 15.68 17.65
C ALA A 332 -15.66 17.20 17.73
N ALA A 333 -15.20 17.96 16.72
CA ALA A 333 -15.34 19.41 16.66
C ALA A 333 -16.81 19.84 16.75
N TYR A 334 -17.69 19.15 16.01
CA TYR A 334 -19.13 19.40 16.04
C TYR A 334 -19.76 19.10 17.41
N LEU A 335 -19.41 17.96 18.01
CA LEU A 335 -19.99 17.53 19.29
C LEU A 335 -19.46 18.32 20.49
N VAL A 336 -18.16 18.64 20.49
CA VAL A 336 -17.56 19.52 21.51
C VAL A 336 -18.15 20.93 21.42
N GLY A 337 -18.46 21.42 20.22
CA GLY A 337 -19.18 22.69 20.03
C GLY A 337 -20.60 22.69 20.62
N LYS A 338 -21.21 21.52 20.82
CA LYS A 338 -22.49 21.34 21.51
C LYS A 338 -22.34 21.00 23.00
N ASP A 339 -21.13 21.06 23.54
CA ASP A 339 -20.76 20.63 24.90
C ASP A 339 -20.97 19.12 25.18
N GLU A 340 -21.11 18.31 24.13
CA GLU A 340 -21.32 16.86 24.21
C GLU A 340 -19.99 16.07 24.23
N ARG A 341 -19.10 16.44 25.16
CA ARG A 341 -17.71 15.92 25.20
C ARG A 341 -17.61 14.41 25.34
N ARG A 342 -18.51 13.78 26.09
CA ARG A 342 -18.55 12.31 26.26
C ARG A 342 -18.92 11.61 24.96
N LEU A 343 -19.92 12.13 24.25
CA LEU A 343 -20.32 11.61 22.95
C LEU A 343 -19.24 11.85 21.89
N ALA A 344 -18.55 13.00 21.94
CA ALA A 344 -17.40 13.29 21.10
C ALA A 344 -16.30 12.23 21.28
N ALA A 345 -15.89 11.96 22.53
CA ALA A 345 -14.88 10.96 22.83
C ALA A 345 -15.32 9.55 22.44
N ALA A 346 -16.57 9.17 22.72
CA ALA A 346 -17.13 7.89 22.30
C ALA A 346 -17.13 7.72 20.77
N SER A 347 -17.46 8.79 20.03
CA SER A 347 -17.45 8.78 18.56
C SER A 347 -16.04 8.63 18.00
N VAL A 348 -15.06 9.36 18.57
CA VAL A 348 -13.63 9.22 18.20
C VAL A 348 -13.16 7.80 18.43
N LEU A 349 -13.45 7.23 19.61
CA LEU A 349 -13.08 5.85 19.94
C LEU A 349 -13.73 4.84 18.99
N LEU A 350 -15.02 5.00 18.68
CA LEU A 350 -15.73 4.10 17.77
C LEU A 350 -15.12 4.16 16.35
N ILE A 351 -14.89 5.35 15.81
CA ILE A 351 -14.33 5.55 14.46
C ILE A 351 -12.92 4.96 14.38
N GLY A 352 -12.04 5.31 15.32
CA GLY A 352 -10.67 4.83 15.32
C GLY A 352 -10.53 3.34 15.62
N LEU A 353 -11.37 2.78 16.51
CA LEU A 353 -11.39 1.34 16.79
C LEU A 353 -11.88 0.56 15.56
N LEU A 354 -12.94 1.02 14.89
CA LEU A 354 -13.45 0.39 13.69
C LEU A 354 -12.37 0.34 12.59
N ALA A 355 -11.69 1.46 12.34
CA ALA A 355 -10.59 1.51 11.37
C ALA A 355 -9.42 0.60 11.80
N SER A 356 -9.03 0.61 13.08
CA SER A 356 -7.94 -0.23 13.60
C SER A 356 -8.25 -1.72 13.50
N VAL A 357 -9.51 -2.13 13.73
CA VAL A 357 -9.93 -3.53 13.57
C VAL A 357 -9.86 -3.95 12.10
N VAL A 358 -10.33 -3.11 11.17
CA VAL A 358 -10.26 -3.43 9.74
C VAL A 358 -8.82 -3.53 9.23
N ASP A 359 -7.97 -2.63 9.70
CA ASP A 359 -6.53 -2.58 9.38
C ASP A 359 -5.74 -3.76 9.96
N ALA A 360 -6.00 -4.13 11.23
CA ALA A 360 -5.28 -5.19 11.93
C ALA A 360 -5.75 -6.61 11.60
N ALA A 361 -7.04 -6.79 11.30
CA ALA A 361 -7.64 -8.13 11.25
C ALA A 361 -6.93 -9.04 10.21
N PRO A 362 -6.54 -10.28 10.58
CA PRO A 362 -5.80 -11.18 9.69
C PRO A 362 -6.49 -11.54 8.37
N GLN A 363 -7.82 -11.53 8.36
CA GLN A 363 -8.66 -11.77 7.18
C GLN A 363 -8.78 -10.55 6.26
N TRP A 364 -8.43 -9.35 6.75
CA TRP A 364 -8.62 -8.07 6.09
C TRP A 364 -7.26 -7.37 5.91
N GLY A 365 -6.97 -6.30 6.67
CA GLY A 365 -5.77 -5.50 6.44
C GLY A 365 -4.48 -6.26 6.76
N ALA A 366 -4.49 -7.11 7.79
CA ALA A 366 -3.32 -7.82 8.28
C ALA A 366 -2.08 -6.90 8.46
N ASP A 367 -2.29 -5.62 8.76
CA ASP A 367 -1.22 -4.67 9.02
C ASP A 367 -0.70 -4.84 10.45
N LEU A 368 0.62 -4.78 10.60
CA LEU A 368 1.33 -4.94 11.85
C LEU A 368 1.60 -3.59 12.52
N GLY A 369 2.13 -2.62 11.78
CA GLY A 369 2.66 -1.39 12.34
C GLY A 369 1.65 -0.24 12.34
N GLY A 370 0.65 -0.28 11.47
CA GLY A 370 -0.41 0.73 11.38
C GLY A 370 -1.32 0.79 12.61
N PRO A 371 -1.92 -0.33 13.06
CA PRO A 371 -2.93 -0.31 14.13
C PRO A 371 -2.45 0.30 15.45
N PRO A 372 -1.22 0.00 15.96
CA PRO A 372 -0.71 0.64 17.18
C PRO A 372 -0.64 2.17 17.05
N ALA A 373 -0.18 2.69 15.90
CA ALA A 373 -0.08 4.12 15.66
C ALA A 373 -1.44 4.81 15.64
N LEU A 374 -2.41 4.22 14.96
CA LEU A 374 -3.78 4.72 14.90
C LEU A 374 -4.48 4.64 16.26
N LEU A 375 -4.28 3.57 17.03
CA LEU A 375 -4.83 3.41 18.38
C LEU A 375 -4.28 4.48 19.34
N VAL A 376 -2.96 4.72 19.35
CA VAL A 376 -2.36 5.78 20.17
C VAL A 376 -2.96 7.14 19.83
N ALA A 377 -3.05 7.47 18.54
CA ALA A 377 -3.62 8.74 18.09
C ALA A 377 -5.11 8.87 18.42
N THR A 378 -5.88 7.79 18.29
CA THR A 378 -7.31 7.75 18.61
C THR A 378 -7.56 7.95 20.10
N LEU A 379 -6.84 7.23 20.96
CA LEU A 379 -6.94 7.36 22.42
C LEU A 379 -6.52 8.76 22.88
N LEU A 380 -5.47 9.32 22.27
CA LEU A 380 -5.04 10.70 22.50
C LEU A 380 -6.13 11.71 22.12
N LEU A 381 -6.71 11.58 20.93
CA LEU A 381 -7.77 12.46 20.46
C LEU A 381 -9.03 12.36 21.32
N ALA A 382 -9.40 11.16 21.76
CA ALA A 382 -10.53 10.95 22.66
C ALA A 382 -10.28 11.61 24.04
N ALA A 383 -9.08 11.51 24.59
CA ALA A 383 -8.71 12.19 25.83
C ALA A 383 -8.78 13.72 25.68
N LEU A 384 -8.36 14.25 24.54
CA LEU A 384 -8.47 15.68 24.21
C LEU A 384 -9.93 16.12 24.06
N ALA A 385 -10.79 15.29 23.45
CA ALA A 385 -12.23 15.55 23.33
C ALA A 385 -12.93 15.64 24.69
N LEU A 386 -12.49 14.83 25.66
CA LEU A 386 -12.94 14.91 27.05
C LEU A 386 -12.42 16.16 27.80
N GLY A 387 -11.50 16.93 27.21
CA GLY A 387 -10.84 18.05 27.87
C GLY A 387 -9.84 17.63 28.95
N LEU A 388 -9.33 16.39 28.88
CA LEU A 388 -8.35 15.90 29.85
C LEU A 388 -6.99 16.56 29.60
N ARG A 389 -6.40 17.14 30.66
CA ARG A 389 -5.00 17.58 30.63
C ARG A 389 -4.08 16.36 30.42
N LEU A 390 -3.20 16.43 29.42
CA LEU A 390 -2.24 15.37 29.15
C LEU A 390 -1.10 15.42 30.17
N THR A 391 -1.15 14.50 31.14
CA THR A 391 -0.06 14.25 32.08
C THR A 391 0.77 13.06 31.59
N TRP A 392 2.03 12.95 32.02
CA TRP A 392 2.87 11.82 31.66
C TRP A 392 2.20 10.47 31.98
N ARG A 393 1.50 10.36 33.12
CA ARG A 393 0.75 9.15 33.50
C ARG A 393 -0.33 8.76 32.50
N ARG A 394 -1.07 9.75 31.97
CA ARG A 394 -2.12 9.52 30.97
C ARG A 394 -1.52 9.12 29.63
N ILE A 395 -0.42 9.78 29.23
CA ILE A 395 0.30 9.44 28.01
C ILE A 395 0.84 8.00 28.09
N THR A 396 1.49 7.63 29.20
CA THR A 396 1.95 6.26 29.44
C THR A 396 0.78 5.28 29.42
N GLY A 397 -0.36 5.61 30.06
CA GLY A 397 -1.57 4.79 30.01
C GLY A 397 -2.08 4.56 28.58
N ILE A 398 -2.12 5.61 27.74
CA ILE A 398 -2.51 5.49 26.33
C ILE A 398 -1.58 4.53 25.59
N VAL A 399 -0.26 4.70 25.74
CA VAL A 399 0.74 3.85 25.08
C VAL A 399 0.60 2.40 25.56
N VAL A 400 0.46 2.18 26.87
CA VAL A 400 0.29 0.83 27.44
C VAL A 400 -0.96 0.16 26.90
N VAL A 401 -2.10 0.86 26.83
CA VAL A 401 -3.33 0.29 26.28
C VAL A 401 -3.17 -0.04 24.79
N ALA A 402 -2.59 0.86 24.00
CA ALA A 402 -2.37 0.61 22.57
C ALA A 402 -1.43 -0.58 22.33
N VAL A 403 -0.31 -0.66 23.08
CA VAL A 403 0.63 -1.79 23.01
C VAL A 403 -0.05 -3.09 23.46
N ALA A 404 -0.82 -3.06 24.54
CA ALA A 404 -1.54 -4.24 25.02
C ALA A 404 -2.52 -4.76 23.96
N LEU A 405 -3.29 -3.89 23.32
CA LEU A 405 -4.20 -4.27 22.23
C LEU A 405 -3.45 -4.86 21.03
N ALA A 406 -2.32 -4.26 20.65
CA ALA A 406 -1.48 -4.77 19.57
C ALA A 406 -0.90 -6.16 19.88
N VAL A 407 -0.39 -6.36 21.11
CA VAL A 407 0.14 -7.64 21.58
C VAL A 407 -0.98 -8.69 21.64
N LEU A 408 -2.17 -8.34 22.12
CA LEU A 408 -3.31 -9.24 22.13
C LEU A 408 -3.68 -9.71 20.72
N GLY A 409 -3.71 -8.80 19.74
CA GLY A 409 -3.92 -9.15 18.33
C GLY A 409 -2.81 -10.05 17.78
N ALA A 410 -1.56 -9.77 18.14
CA ALA A 410 -0.40 -10.56 17.73
C ALA A 410 -0.43 -11.99 18.27
N VAL A 411 -0.73 -12.15 19.55
CA VAL A 411 -0.87 -13.45 20.21
C VAL A 411 -2.08 -14.19 19.64
N ALA A 412 -3.20 -13.52 19.39
CA ALA A 412 -4.36 -14.14 18.76
C ALA A 412 -4.03 -14.71 17.37
N ASP A 413 -3.22 -14.03 16.56
CA ASP A 413 -2.76 -14.56 15.28
C ASP A 413 -1.75 -15.69 15.44
N TRP A 414 -0.87 -15.63 16.45
CA TRP A 414 0.09 -16.70 16.76
C TRP A 414 -0.58 -18.01 17.21
N LEU A 415 -1.72 -17.92 17.92
CA LEU A 415 -2.50 -19.10 18.33
C LEU A 415 -3.14 -19.86 17.16
N ARG A 416 -3.14 -19.31 15.95
CA ARG A 416 -3.64 -19.98 14.75
C ARG A 416 -2.66 -21.08 14.28
N PRO A 417 -3.13 -22.10 13.53
CA PRO A 417 -2.27 -23.11 12.92
C PRO A 417 -1.14 -22.48 12.12
N ALA A 418 0.08 -23.05 12.18
CA ALA A 418 1.29 -22.48 11.59
C ALA A 418 1.12 -22.08 10.10
N ALA A 419 0.45 -22.92 9.31
CA ALA A 419 0.16 -22.67 7.90
C ALA A 419 -0.78 -21.48 7.63
N SER A 420 -1.48 -21.00 8.66
CA SER A 420 -2.48 -19.93 8.57
C SER A 420 -2.08 -18.64 9.29
N ARG A 421 -0.95 -18.66 10.02
CA ARG A 421 -0.40 -17.48 10.71
C ARG A 421 -0.01 -16.41 9.70
N THR A 422 -0.35 -15.16 10.00
CA THR A 422 0.17 -14.04 9.21
C THR A 422 1.63 -13.75 9.56
N HIS A 423 2.20 -12.70 8.96
CA HIS A 423 3.54 -12.22 9.33
C HIS A 423 3.64 -11.88 10.82
N LEU A 424 2.54 -11.46 11.44
CA LEU A 424 2.50 -11.11 12.85
C LEU A 424 2.64 -12.32 13.77
N GLY A 425 1.83 -13.37 13.58
CA GLY A 425 1.98 -14.61 14.33
C GLY A 425 3.33 -15.29 14.10
N ARG A 426 3.90 -15.20 12.89
CA ARG A 426 5.26 -15.69 12.60
C ARG A 426 6.34 -14.88 13.31
N PHE A 427 6.20 -13.56 13.41
CA PHE A 427 7.14 -12.72 14.15
C PHE A 427 7.13 -13.04 15.66
N VAL A 428 5.95 -13.28 16.26
CA VAL A 428 5.86 -13.77 17.64
C VAL A 428 6.63 -15.07 17.82
N GLN A 429 6.49 -16.02 16.87
CA GLN A 429 7.28 -17.26 16.88
C GLN A 429 8.78 -16.99 16.79
N GLN A 430 9.23 -16.09 15.90
CA GLN A 430 10.65 -15.72 15.76
C GLN A 430 11.23 -15.08 17.03
N LEU A 431 10.44 -14.29 17.76
CA LEU A 431 10.85 -13.75 19.06
C LEU A 431 11.06 -14.86 20.10
N ILE A 432 10.19 -15.87 20.11
CA ILE A 432 10.32 -17.05 20.98
C ILE A 432 11.56 -17.86 20.58
N ASP A 433 11.80 -18.04 19.28
CA ASP A 433 12.92 -18.81 18.74
C ASP A 433 14.27 -18.04 18.82
N GLY A 434 14.27 -16.79 19.31
CA GLY A 434 15.47 -15.96 19.46
C GLY A 434 15.98 -15.30 18.18
N THR A 435 15.33 -15.52 17.04
CA THR A 435 15.70 -14.94 15.73
C THR A 435 15.04 -13.58 15.45
N GLY A 436 14.08 -13.15 16.27
CA GLY A 436 13.37 -11.88 16.05
C GLY A 436 14.25 -10.63 16.08
N TRP A 437 15.38 -10.64 16.80
CA TRP A 437 16.27 -9.48 16.90
C TRP A 437 17.00 -9.17 15.60
N SER A 438 17.43 -10.18 14.84
CA SER A 438 18.05 -9.96 13.53
C SER A 438 17.05 -9.38 12.54
N VAL A 439 15.79 -9.85 12.57
CA VAL A 439 14.70 -9.34 11.74
C VAL A 439 14.43 -7.86 12.04
N ILE A 440 14.41 -7.45 13.31
CA ILE A 440 14.27 -6.05 13.70
C ILE A 440 15.45 -5.22 13.17
N GLY A 441 16.68 -5.71 13.32
CA GLY A 441 17.89 -5.04 12.84
C GLY A 441 17.90 -4.84 11.33
N GLU A 442 17.52 -5.86 10.56
CA GLU A 442 17.40 -5.80 9.10
C GLU A 442 16.32 -4.81 8.66
N LYS A 443 15.16 -4.79 9.33
CA LYS A 443 14.11 -3.80 9.06
C LYS A 443 14.57 -2.37 9.34
N LEU A 444 15.19 -2.14 10.50
CA LEU A 444 15.71 -0.81 10.84
C LEU A 444 16.78 -0.34 9.85
N ALA A 445 17.68 -1.23 9.42
CA ALA A 445 18.68 -0.93 8.42
C ALA A 445 18.06 -0.59 7.05
N ALA A 446 17.00 -1.31 6.65
CA ALA A 446 16.24 -1.01 5.44
C ALA A 446 15.56 0.36 5.52
N ASP A 447 14.96 0.71 6.67
CA ASP A 447 14.32 2.02 6.87
C ASP A 447 15.32 3.17 6.82
N VAL A 448 16.49 3.00 7.43
CA VAL A 448 17.58 3.99 7.35
C VAL A 448 18.04 4.16 5.90
N ARG A 449 18.23 3.05 5.16
CA ARG A 449 18.58 3.11 3.72
C ARG A 449 17.50 3.82 2.91
N LEU A 450 16.23 3.63 3.24
CA LEU A 450 15.13 4.30 2.55
C LEU A 450 15.13 5.81 2.83
N VAL A 451 15.33 6.22 4.08
CA VAL A 451 15.41 7.65 4.46
C VAL A 451 16.55 8.35 3.74
N PHE A 452 17.71 7.71 3.61
CA PHE A 452 18.88 8.30 2.94
C PHE A 452 19.05 7.86 1.47
N GLY A 453 18.07 7.15 0.92
CA GLY A 453 18.15 6.58 -0.43
C GLY A 453 18.06 7.63 -1.54
N THR A 454 17.43 8.77 -1.26
CA THR A 454 17.38 9.91 -2.17
C THR A 454 17.73 11.20 -1.42
N PRO A 455 18.18 12.27 -2.10
CA PRO A 455 18.41 13.57 -1.46
C PRO A 455 17.14 14.18 -0.84
N ALA A 456 15.95 13.79 -1.30
CA ALA A 456 14.67 14.37 -0.87
C ALA A 456 14.03 13.65 0.32
N THR A 457 14.23 12.34 0.48
CA THR A 457 13.61 11.54 1.54
C THR A 457 13.95 11.99 2.97
N PRO A 458 15.16 12.53 3.29
CA PRO A 458 15.43 13.09 4.61
C PRO A 458 14.59 14.33 4.95
N LEU A 459 14.03 15.02 3.95
CA LEU A 459 13.15 16.17 4.19
C LEU A 459 11.86 15.78 4.91
N VAL A 460 11.43 14.51 4.80
CA VAL A 460 10.21 14.02 5.45
C VAL A 460 10.33 14.01 6.97
N PRO A 461 11.29 13.32 7.61
CA PRO A 461 11.47 13.38 9.06
C PRO A 461 11.83 14.79 9.53
N ILE A 462 12.59 15.58 8.74
CA ILE A 462 12.88 16.99 9.06
C ILE A 462 11.59 17.81 9.11
N ALA A 463 10.71 17.69 8.12
CA ALA A 463 9.43 18.39 8.08
C ALA A 463 8.51 17.94 9.22
N LEU A 464 8.48 16.65 9.54
CA LEU A 464 7.71 16.11 10.66
C LEU A 464 8.19 16.69 12.00
N ILE A 465 9.51 16.70 12.26
CA ILE A 465 10.10 17.30 13.46
C ILE A 465 9.82 18.79 13.51
N ALA A 466 9.98 19.50 12.38
CA ALA A 466 9.68 20.92 12.30
C ALA A 466 8.21 21.20 12.66
N LEU A 467 7.26 20.41 12.15
CA LEU A 467 5.85 20.52 12.48
C LEU A 467 5.60 20.30 13.98
N ILE A 468 6.18 19.25 14.58
CA ILE A 468 6.10 18.98 16.03
C ILE A 468 6.61 20.17 16.84
N VAL A 469 7.79 20.70 16.49
CA VAL A 469 8.43 21.81 17.20
C VAL A 469 7.59 23.09 17.06
N LEU A 470 7.06 23.38 15.88
CA LEU A 470 6.21 24.55 15.64
C LEU A 470 4.90 24.48 16.45
N MET A 471 4.29 23.29 16.55
CA MET A 471 3.09 23.07 17.37
C MET A 471 3.36 23.14 18.88
N ALA A 472 4.55 22.70 19.31
CA ALA A 472 4.98 22.74 20.71
C ALA A 472 5.44 24.14 21.17
N ARG A 473 5.90 24.99 20.23
CA ARG A 473 6.42 26.35 20.53
C ARG A 473 5.61 27.45 19.83
N PRO A 474 4.33 27.66 20.24
CA PRO A 474 3.44 28.63 19.60
C PRO A 474 3.86 30.09 19.78
N SER A 475 4.81 30.40 20.67
CA SER A 475 5.30 31.76 20.93
C SER A 475 6.27 32.27 19.86
N THR A 476 6.89 31.37 19.09
CA THR A 476 7.81 31.75 18.00
C THR A 476 7.04 32.42 16.85
N ARG A 477 7.70 33.27 16.04
CA ARG A 477 7.08 33.87 14.84
C ARG A 477 6.40 32.83 13.93
N PRO A 478 7.09 31.77 13.46
CA PRO A 478 6.44 30.75 12.63
C PRO A 478 5.41 29.91 13.41
N GLY A 479 5.64 29.66 14.72
CA GLY A 479 4.66 28.97 15.57
C GLY A 479 3.34 29.74 15.73
N ARG A 480 3.37 31.08 15.73
CA ARG A 480 2.16 31.92 15.75
C ARG A 480 1.32 31.76 14.48
N SER A 481 1.96 31.69 13.31
CA SER A 481 1.25 31.43 12.04
C SER A 481 0.57 30.06 12.06
N VAL A 482 1.29 29.01 12.47
CA VAL A 482 0.71 27.66 12.62
C VAL A 482 -0.45 27.65 13.62
N ARG A 483 -0.30 28.35 14.75
CA ARG A 483 -1.39 28.49 15.73
C ARG A 483 -2.63 29.16 15.14
N GLY A 484 -2.47 30.19 14.31
CA GLY A 484 -3.59 30.86 13.63
C GLY A 484 -4.41 29.88 12.78
N VAL A 485 -3.72 29.10 11.94
CA VAL A 485 -4.33 28.03 11.13
C VAL A 485 -5.04 27.01 12.00
N LEU A 486 -4.38 26.49 13.04
CA LEU A 486 -4.94 25.44 13.90
C LEU A 486 -6.08 25.93 14.81
N SER A 487 -6.22 27.24 14.99
CA SER A 487 -7.35 27.86 15.69
C SER A 487 -8.49 28.31 14.77
N ALA A 488 -8.37 28.08 13.46
CA ALA A 488 -9.37 28.53 12.50
C ALA A 488 -10.73 27.85 12.71
N VAL A 489 -10.70 26.56 13.08
CA VAL A 489 -11.88 25.77 13.39
C VAL A 489 -11.73 25.19 14.81
N PRO A 490 -12.81 25.13 15.62
CA PRO A 490 -12.78 24.46 16.90
C PRO A 490 -12.23 23.03 16.79
N PHE A 491 -11.39 22.63 17.76
CA PHE A 491 -10.84 21.28 17.88
C PHE A 491 -9.83 20.85 16.79
N LEU A 492 -9.50 21.72 15.82
CA LEU A 492 -8.57 21.39 14.74
C LEU A 492 -7.12 21.17 15.23
N ARG A 493 -6.70 21.91 16.25
CA ARG A 493 -5.39 21.74 16.88
C ARG A 493 -5.23 20.34 17.47
N GLU A 494 -6.24 19.87 18.19
CA GLU A 494 -6.27 18.55 18.83
C GLU A 494 -6.22 17.44 17.77
N GLY A 495 -6.97 17.59 16.68
CA GLY A 495 -6.89 16.70 15.51
C GLY A 495 -5.52 16.68 14.86
N ALA A 496 -4.89 17.85 14.66
CA ALA A 496 -3.53 17.93 14.13
C ALA A 496 -2.50 17.26 15.05
N VAL A 497 -2.64 17.37 16.37
CA VAL A 497 -1.78 16.67 17.34
C VAL A 497 -1.93 15.16 17.19
N ALA A 498 -3.16 14.66 17.06
CA ALA A 498 -3.41 13.24 16.84
C ALA A 498 -2.82 12.74 15.51
N LEU A 499 -2.99 13.49 14.42
CA LEU A 499 -2.40 13.18 13.10
C LEU A 499 -0.87 13.08 13.15
N VAL A 500 -0.21 14.09 13.70
CA VAL A 500 1.25 14.12 13.81
C VAL A 500 1.75 13.01 14.72
N THR A 501 1.01 12.69 15.79
CA THR A 501 1.32 11.55 16.67
C THR A 501 1.21 10.23 15.91
N CYS A 502 0.12 10.03 15.15
CA CYS A 502 -0.07 8.84 14.31
C CYS A 502 1.08 8.67 13.32
N TRP A 503 1.48 9.76 12.64
CA TRP A 503 2.56 9.68 11.67
C TRP A 503 3.93 9.46 12.32
N ALA A 504 4.19 10.05 13.49
CA ALA A 504 5.45 9.85 14.19
C ALA A 504 5.58 8.41 14.72
N VAL A 505 4.51 7.86 15.31
CA VAL A 505 4.48 6.47 15.76
C VAL A 505 4.53 5.52 14.56
N GLY A 506 3.76 5.81 13.51
CA GLY A 506 3.77 5.03 12.27
C GLY A 506 5.14 5.01 11.61
N PHE A 507 5.79 6.16 11.51
CA PHE A 507 7.16 6.31 11.00
C PHE A 507 8.17 5.43 11.76
N ALA A 508 8.01 5.30 13.07
CA ALA A 508 8.96 4.58 13.91
C ALA A 508 8.77 3.05 13.92
N ILE A 509 7.56 2.56 13.64
CA ILE A 509 7.21 1.14 13.82
C ILE A 509 7.04 0.39 12.49
N ASN A 510 6.64 1.07 11.42
CA ASN A 510 6.35 0.43 10.14
C ASN A 510 7.61 0.27 9.30
N ASP A 511 7.65 -0.83 8.56
CA ASP A 511 8.55 -1.02 7.42
C ASP A 511 8.31 0.10 6.39
N SER A 512 9.34 0.76 5.91
CA SER A 512 9.20 1.96 5.06
C SER A 512 8.38 3.09 5.72
N GLY A 513 8.51 3.27 7.04
CA GLY A 513 7.74 4.24 7.82
C GLY A 513 7.79 5.69 7.33
N VAL A 514 8.83 6.10 6.57
CA VAL A 514 8.95 7.42 5.93
C VAL A 514 7.76 7.77 5.04
N VAL A 515 7.12 6.77 4.44
CA VAL A 515 6.00 6.97 3.52
C VAL A 515 4.75 7.46 4.26
N ILE A 516 4.56 7.10 5.53
CA ILE A 516 3.37 7.44 6.32
C ILE A 516 3.19 8.95 6.50
N PRO A 517 4.14 9.71 7.08
CA PRO A 517 4.04 11.17 7.17
C PRO A 517 3.98 11.85 5.80
N MET A 518 4.68 11.30 4.79
CA MET A 518 4.69 11.85 3.45
C MET A 518 3.28 11.80 2.83
N VAL A 519 2.67 10.62 2.79
CA VAL A 519 1.34 10.39 2.20
C VAL A 519 0.24 11.02 3.05
N GLY A 520 0.34 10.91 4.38
CA GLY A 520 -0.59 11.58 5.29
C GLY A 520 -0.59 13.09 5.12
N GLY A 521 0.59 13.69 4.92
CA GLY A 521 0.75 15.11 4.62
C GLY A 521 0.02 15.55 3.34
N LEU A 522 -0.02 14.70 2.30
CA LEU A 522 -0.72 15.00 1.05
C LEU A 522 -2.23 15.16 1.22
N ILE A 523 -2.81 14.58 2.26
CA ILE A 523 -4.23 14.71 2.60
C ILE A 523 -4.44 15.81 3.63
N ALA A 524 -3.71 15.74 4.74
CA ALA A 524 -3.95 16.61 5.89
C ALA A 524 -3.55 18.07 5.64
N LEU A 525 -2.48 18.35 4.87
CA LEU A 525 -2.08 19.74 4.59
C LEU A 525 -3.17 20.50 3.81
N PRO A 526 -3.74 19.96 2.71
CA PRO A 526 -4.92 20.53 2.09
C PRO A 526 -6.08 20.75 3.06
N VAL A 527 -6.41 19.78 3.93
CA VAL A 527 -7.48 19.95 4.95
C VAL A 527 -7.21 21.14 5.86
N LEU A 528 -5.98 21.26 6.39
CA LEU A 528 -5.60 22.36 7.28
C LEU A 528 -5.68 23.72 6.58
N VAL A 529 -5.17 23.82 5.35
CA VAL A 529 -5.21 25.06 4.56
C VAL A 529 -6.64 25.42 4.19
N GLY A 530 -7.44 24.47 3.69
CA GLY A 530 -8.83 24.72 3.32
C GLY A 530 -9.73 25.03 4.51
N ALA A 531 -9.47 24.46 5.69
CA ALA A 531 -10.18 24.80 6.92
C ALA A 531 -9.89 26.25 7.37
N HIS A 532 -8.65 26.73 7.21
CA HIS A 532 -8.26 28.11 7.51
C HIS A 532 -9.09 29.13 6.72
N THR A 533 -9.23 28.93 5.41
CA THR A 533 -9.97 29.85 4.52
C THR A 533 -11.44 30.04 4.88
N PHE A 534 -12.07 29.09 5.60
CA PHE A 534 -13.47 29.22 6.01
C PHE A 534 -13.69 30.39 6.97
N ARG A 535 -12.80 30.50 7.97
CA ARG A 535 -12.94 31.50 9.02
C ARG A 535 -12.82 32.92 8.47
N GLU A 536 -11.89 33.14 7.54
CA GLU A 536 -11.76 34.44 6.89
C GLU A 536 -13.02 34.85 6.12
N SER A 537 -13.75 33.89 5.53
CA SER A 537 -15.01 34.20 4.85
C SER A 537 -16.13 34.60 5.81
N GLU A 538 -16.17 34.05 7.03
CA GLU A 538 -17.11 34.47 8.08
C GLU A 538 -16.72 35.84 8.66
N ASP A 539 -15.43 36.07 8.91
CA ASP A 539 -14.92 37.35 9.42
C ASP A 539 -15.17 38.50 8.40
N VAL A 540 -15.02 38.25 7.09
CA VAL A 540 -15.34 39.25 6.05
C VAL A 540 -16.86 39.50 5.94
N ALA A 541 -17.68 38.45 6.01
CA ALA A 541 -19.14 38.61 5.93
C ALA A 541 -19.70 39.42 7.12
N THR A 542 -19.19 39.19 8.33
CA THR A 542 -19.61 39.93 9.54
C THR A 542 -19.19 41.40 9.52
N VAL A 543 -18.04 41.74 8.94
CA VAL A 543 -17.59 43.15 8.77
C VAL A 543 -18.46 43.90 7.76
N VAL A 544 -18.97 43.23 6.73
CA VAL A 544 -19.85 43.85 5.71
C VAL A 544 -21.28 44.05 6.22
N GLU A 545 -21.74 43.24 7.18
CA GLU A 545 -23.08 43.35 7.79
C GLU A 545 -23.15 44.29 9.00
N ALA A 546 -22.02 44.80 9.51
CA ALA A 546 -22.02 45.79 10.59
C ALA A 546 -22.62 47.12 10.09
N PRO A 547 -23.62 47.71 10.78
CA PRO A 547 -24.14 49.02 10.40
C PRO A 547 -23.01 50.05 10.52
N VAL A 548 -22.85 50.87 9.49
CA VAL A 548 -22.03 52.08 9.54
C VAL A 548 -22.74 53.04 10.50
N GLU A 549 -22.29 53.10 11.75
CA GLU A 549 -22.69 54.15 12.70
C GLU A 549 -22.08 55.51 12.31
#